data_AF-A0A5B0DCC0-F1
#
_entry.id   AF-A0A5B0DCC0-F1
#
_cell.length_a   1.000
_cell.length_b   1.000
_cell.length_c   1.000
_cell.angle_alpha   90.00
_cell.angle_beta   90.00
_cell.angle_gamma   90.00
#
_symmetry.space_group_name_H-M   'P 1'
#
loop_
_entity.id
_entity.type
_entity.pdbx_description
1 polymer ?
#
loop_
_entity_poly.entity_id
_entity_poly.type
_entity_poly.pdbx_seq_one_letter_code
_entity_poly.pdbx_strand_id
1 'polypeptide(L)'
;MTTLIKHKRVEFSELFYDLVFVFAISKATTLIDHLHNGILTWNSFLDFFMAVLVLTDSWMIQTIYTNRYGKNSLFNMVIMFIKMGLLLFIANMIGPDWQQYFHYLCWAVGTLTFTLFLQYLVEFFRKSTDNVERESIKGFLWITGLGSLGVYLAALLPIYVGVSVLFASILLTFIIPIILLSKDKHYQVNLPHLIERISLLVIIT
;
A
#
# COMPACT_ATOMS: atom_id res chain seq x y z
N MET A 1 -17.67 28.61 -11.08
CA MET A 1 -17.33 28.48 -9.65
C MET A 1 -16.23 27.44 -9.50
N THR A 2 -15.00 27.89 -9.30
CA THR A 2 -13.88 27.03 -8.89
C THR A 2 -14.14 26.57 -7.46
N THR A 3 -14.49 25.30 -7.29
CA THR A 3 -14.56 24.66 -5.98
C THR A 3 -13.15 24.66 -5.39
N LEU A 4 -12.86 25.60 -4.48
CA LEU A 4 -11.65 25.60 -3.69
C LEU A 4 -11.64 24.31 -2.85
N ILE A 5 -10.86 23.33 -3.29
CA ILE A 5 -10.60 22.11 -2.52
C ILE A 5 -10.01 22.57 -1.18
N LYS A 6 -10.73 22.31 -0.08
CA LYS A 6 -10.29 22.69 1.26
C LYS A 6 -9.01 21.91 1.58
N HIS A 7 -7.94 22.62 1.93
CA HIS A 7 -6.66 22.01 2.30
C HIS A 7 -6.85 21.12 3.53
N LYS A 8 -6.66 19.80 3.38
CA LYS A 8 -6.60 18.87 4.50
C LYS A 8 -5.15 18.85 5.00
N ARG A 9 -4.92 19.27 6.24
CA ARG A 9 -3.57 19.17 6.85
C ARG A 9 -3.20 17.70 7.05
N VAL A 10 -1.93 17.38 6.84
CA VAL A 10 -1.38 16.04 7.12
C VAL A 10 -1.52 15.72 8.60
N GLU A 11 -2.03 14.53 8.91
CA GLU A 11 -2.17 14.03 10.28
C GLU A 11 -0.86 13.36 10.74
N PHE A 12 -0.56 13.40 12.05
CA PHE A 12 0.65 12.77 12.60
C PHE A 12 0.74 11.26 12.33
N SER A 13 -0.41 10.57 12.28
CA SER A 13 -0.49 9.15 11.93
C SER A 13 -0.13 8.88 10.46
N GLU A 14 -0.40 9.82 9.56
CA GLU A 14 0.01 9.76 8.16
C GLU A 14 1.52 9.94 8.04
N LEU A 15 2.07 10.95 8.73
CA LEU A 15 3.52 11.22 8.74
C LEU A 15 4.32 10.05 9.30
N PHE A 16 3.87 9.45 10.40
CA PHE A 16 4.57 8.30 10.99
C PHE A 16 4.51 7.07 10.08
N TYR A 17 3.41 6.88 9.35
CA TYR A 17 3.30 5.79 8.37
C TYR A 17 4.27 6.02 7.20
N ASP A 18 4.37 7.26 6.72
CA ASP A 18 5.32 7.66 5.68
C ASP A 18 6.76 7.41 6.15
N LEU A 19 7.10 7.71 7.41
CA LEU A 19 8.41 7.41 7.98
C LEU A 19 8.72 5.90 8.01
N VAL A 20 7.77 5.08 8.45
CA VAL A 20 7.94 3.61 8.48
C VAL A 20 8.11 3.05 7.06
N PHE A 21 7.40 3.63 6.08
CA PHE A 21 7.58 3.28 4.67
C PHE A 21 8.97 3.63 4.16
N VAL A 22 9.49 4.84 4.44
CA VAL A 22 10.86 5.24 4.08
C VAL A 22 11.89 4.30 4.71
N PHE A 23 11.71 3.95 5.98
CA PHE A 23 12.55 2.97 6.66
C PHE A 23 12.50 1.60 5.98
N ALA A 24 11.32 1.12 5.58
CA ALA A 24 11.17 -0.16 4.88
C ALA A 24 11.87 -0.16 3.51
N ILE A 25 11.79 0.94 2.76
CA ILE A 25 12.52 1.11 1.50
C ILE A 25 14.03 1.10 1.74
N SER A 26 14.51 1.83 2.75
CA SER A 26 15.92 1.83 3.14
C SER A 26 16.40 0.44 3.59
N LYS A 27 15.54 -0.39 4.18
CA LYS A 27 15.87 -1.79 4.44
C LYS A 27 15.91 -2.62 3.17
N ALA A 28 15.00 -2.40 2.24
CA ALA A 28 14.98 -3.12 0.96
C ALA A 28 16.25 -2.86 0.14
N THR A 29 16.91 -1.70 0.24
CA THR A 29 18.19 -1.45 -0.47
C THR A 29 19.29 -2.43 -0.09
N THR A 30 19.22 -3.03 1.11
CA THR A 30 20.19 -4.05 1.55
C THR A 30 20.17 -5.30 0.68
N LEU A 31 19.07 -5.57 -0.06
CA LEU A 31 18.97 -6.63 -1.06
C LEU A 31 19.92 -6.41 -2.26
N ILE A 32 20.27 -5.15 -2.53
CA ILE A 32 21.22 -4.76 -3.58
C ILE A 32 22.61 -4.51 -3.00
N ASP A 33 22.73 -4.07 -1.73
CA ASP A 33 24.01 -3.73 -1.11
C ASP A 33 24.97 -4.93 -0.97
N HIS A 34 24.45 -6.16 -0.93
CA HIS A 34 25.27 -7.38 -0.90
C HIS A 34 25.77 -7.74 -2.30
N LEU A 35 26.55 -6.84 -2.89
CA LEU A 35 27.33 -7.04 -4.12
C LEU A 35 28.33 -8.18 -3.89
N HIS A 36 27.95 -9.43 -4.17
CA HIS A 36 28.91 -10.52 -4.30
C HIS A 36 29.88 -10.15 -5.44
N ASN A 37 31.12 -9.78 -5.09
CA ASN A 37 32.20 -9.41 -6.02
C ASN A 37 31.97 -8.14 -6.87
N GLY A 38 31.15 -7.19 -6.41
CA GLY A 38 30.99 -5.93 -7.14
C GLY A 38 30.01 -5.96 -8.32
N ILE A 39 29.34 -7.10 -8.57
CA ILE A 39 28.46 -7.30 -9.71
C ILE A 39 27.02 -7.48 -9.22
N LEU A 40 26.13 -6.61 -9.69
CA LEU A 40 24.68 -6.73 -9.47
C LEU A 40 24.17 -7.96 -10.22
N THR A 41 23.70 -8.98 -9.51
CA THR A 41 23.03 -10.12 -10.16
C THR A 41 21.62 -9.73 -10.56
N TRP A 42 21.15 -10.26 -11.70
CA TRP A 42 19.79 -10.02 -12.18
C TRP A 42 18.72 -10.46 -11.15
N ASN A 43 19.01 -11.50 -10.37
CA ASN A 43 18.11 -12.00 -9.33
C ASN A 43 17.98 -11.00 -8.18
N SER A 44 19.09 -10.45 -7.67
CA SER A 44 19.07 -9.42 -6.62
C SER A 44 18.31 -8.16 -7.06
N PHE A 45 18.44 -7.78 -8.34
CA PHE A 45 17.69 -6.68 -8.90
C PHE A 45 16.18 -6.95 -8.93
N LEU A 46 15.76 -8.15 -9.37
CA LEU A 46 14.35 -8.53 -9.38
C LEU A 46 13.76 -8.62 -7.97
N ASP A 47 14.50 -9.16 -7.01
CA ASP A 47 14.07 -9.25 -5.61
C ASP A 47 13.86 -7.86 -5.00
N PHE A 48 14.80 -6.94 -5.25
CA PHE A 48 14.65 -5.53 -4.85
C PHE A 48 13.47 -4.86 -5.54
N PHE A 49 13.30 -5.07 -6.85
CA PHE A 49 12.19 -4.50 -7.59
C PHE A 49 10.84 -4.97 -7.04
N MET A 50 10.71 -6.28 -6.77
CA MET A 50 9.50 -6.85 -6.16
C MET A 50 9.26 -6.26 -4.76
N ALA A 51 10.30 -6.15 -3.93
CA ALA A 51 10.21 -5.55 -2.61
C ALA A 51 9.70 -4.09 -2.66
N VAL A 52 10.32 -3.26 -3.50
CA VAL A 52 9.90 -1.86 -3.67
C VAL A 52 8.49 -1.78 -4.22
N LEU A 53 8.10 -2.66 -5.16
CA LEU A 53 6.75 -2.70 -5.70
C LEU A 53 5.72 -3.02 -4.61
N VAL A 54 5.95 -4.05 -3.78
CA VAL A 54 5.07 -4.42 -2.65
C VAL A 54 4.91 -3.25 -1.68
N LEU A 55 6.03 -2.65 -1.27
CA LEU A 55 6.03 -1.53 -0.33
C LEU A 55 5.28 -0.33 -0.91
N THR A 56 5.58 0.02 -2.16
CA THR A 56 4.96 1.16 -2.85
C THR A 56 3.48 0.95 -3.07
N ASP A 57 3.04 -0.25 -3.45
CA ASP A 57 1.62 -0.58 -3.59
C ASP A 57 0.88 -0.38 -2.25
N SER A 58 1.45 -0.91 -1.16
CA SER A 58 0.88 -0.77 0.18
C SER A 58 0.75 0.70 0.63
N TRP A 59 1.75 1.52 0.29
CA TRP A 59 1.78 2.93 0.61
C TRP A 59 0.81 3.73 -0.27
N MET A 60 0.80 3.48 -1.57
CA MET A 60 -0.03 4.18 -2.54
C MET A 60 -1.51 4.03 -2.23
N ILE A 61 -2.00 2.80 -2.03
CA ILE A 61 -3.44 2.59 -1.83
C ILE A 61 -3.88 3.12 -0.45
N GLN A 62 -3.03 2.99 0.58
CA GLN A 62 -3.30 3.64 1.87
C GLN A 62 -3.39 5.17 1.70
N THR A 63 -2.47 5.77 0.96
CA THR A 63 -2.44 7.22 0.72
C THR A 63 -3.69 7.69 -0.01
N ILE A 64 -4.14 6.95 -1.02
CA ILE A 64 -5.40 7.21 -1.72
C ILE A 64 -6.59 7.17 -0.76
N TYR A 65 -6.66 6.15 0.11
CA TYR A 65 -7.72 6.04 1.11
C TYR A 65 -7.69 7.23 2.09
N THR A 66 -6.55 7.51 2.72
CA THR A 66 -6.47 8.56 3.74
C THR A 66 -6.68 9.95 3.14
N ASN A 67 -6.26 10.19 1.90
CA ASN A 67 -6.51 11.44 1.19
C ASN A 67 -8.02 11.69 0.96
N ARG A 68 -8.80 10.65 0.67
CA ARG A 68 -10.24 10.78 0.35
C ARG A 68 -11.15 10.67 1.57
N TYR A 69 -10.86 9.72 2.47
CA TYR A 69 -11.72 9.37 3.59
C TYR A 69 -11.04 9.52 4.95
N GLY A 70 -9.75 9.86 4.98
CA GLY A 70 -8.98 10.00 6.21
C GLY A 70 -9.56 11.11 7.08
N LYS A 71 -10.27 10.67 8.11
CA LYS A 71 -10.68 11.45 9.27
C LYS A 71 -9.93 10.90 10.47
N ASN A 72 -9.62 11.77 11.42
CA ASN A 72 -9.08 11.42 12.74
C ASN A 72 -10.11 10.66 13.61
N SER A 73 -10.58 9.51 13.13
CA SER A 73 -11.43 8.59 13.87
C SER A 73 -10.57 7.55 14.58
N LEU A 74 -10.98 7.11 15.78
CA LEU A 74 -10.25 6.09 16.53
C LEU A 74 -10.03 4.81 15.70
N PHE A 75 -11.01 4.43 14.88
CA PHE A 75 -10.91 3.29 13.98
C PHE A 75 -9.77 3.45 12.96
N ASN A 76 -9.69 4.61 12.29
CA ASN A 76 -8.62 4.90 11.34
C ASN A 76 -7.25 4.93 12.03
N MET A 77 -7.17 5.52 13.22
CA MET A 77 -5.93 5.60 13.99
C MET A 77 -5.41 4.21 14.38
N VAL A 78 -6.28 3.34 14.89
CA VAL A 78 -5.92 1.95 15.25
C VAL A 78 -5.48 1.16 14.02
N ILE A 79 -6.18 1.28 12.89
CA ILE A 79 -5.76 0.59 11.66
C ILE A 79 -4.42 1.12 11.15
N MET A 80 -4.20 2.44 11.17
CA MET A 80 -2.91 3.02 10.79
C MET A 80 -1.77 2.48 11.67
N PHE A 81 -2.00 2.35 12.97
CA PHE A 81 -1.02 1.77 13.89
C PHE A 81 -0.72 0.29 13.61
N ILE A 82 -1.76 -0.52 13.36
CA ILE A 82 -1.60 -1.93 12.94
C ILE A 82 -0.80 -2.01 11.64
N LYS A 83 -1.11 -1.14 10.66
CA LYS A 83 -0.39 -1.10 9.38
C LYS A 83 1.07 -0.75 9.53
N MET A 84 1.42 0.18 10.43
CA MET A 84 2.82 0.48 10.74
C MET A 84 3.55 -0.75 11.29
N GLY A 85 2.94 -1.47 12.25
CA GLY A 85 3.51 -2.70 12.80
C GLY A 85 3.70 -3.78 11.73
N LEU A 86 2.71 -3.98 10.85
CA LEU A 86 2.81 -4.90 9.72
C LEU A 86 3.90 -4.48 8.73
N LEU A 87 4.04 -3.19 8.45
CA LEU A 87 5.05 -2.67 7.51
C LEU A 87 6.47 -2.86 8.06
N LEU A 88 6.68 -2.64 9.36
CA LEU A 88 7.94 -2.96 10.04
C LEU A 88 8.24 -4.47 10.02
N PHE A 89 7.20 -5.29 10.23
CA PHE A 89 7.35 -6.74 10.16
C PHE A 89 7.76 -7.18 8.74
N ILE A 90 7.09 -6.67 7.71
CA ILE A 90 7.43 -6.91 6.30
C ILE A 90 8.86 -6.44 6.00
N ALA A 91 9.25 -5.24 6.43
CA ALA A 91 10.59 -4.70 6.21
C ALA A 91 11.71 -5.59 6.75
N ASN A 92 11.47 -6.27 7.88
CA ASN A 92 12.44 -7.21 8.45
C ASN A 92 12.47 -8.56 7.72
N MET A 93 11.39 -8.95 7.04
CA MET A 93 11.30 -10.20 6.28
C MET A 93 11.82 -10.07 4.84
N ILE A 94 11.85 -8.84 4.29
CA ILE A 94 12.43 -8.49 2.98
C ILE A 94 13.97 -8.38 3.09
N GLY A 95 14.61 -9.44 3.58
CA GLY A 95 16.07 -9.57 3.65
C GLY A 95 16.62 -10.53 2.60
N PRO A 96 17.96 -10.76 2.55
CA PRO A 96 18.57 -11.70 1.61
C PRO A 96 17.95 -13.11 1.64
N ASP A 97 17.49 -13.55 2.83
CA ASP A 97 16.84 -14.85 3.05
C ASP A 97 15.30 -14.82 2.97
N TRP A 98 14.72 -13.81 2.30
CA TRP A 98 13.26 -13.59 2.24
C TRP A 98 12.47 -14.83 1.79
N GLN A 99 13.08 -15.70 0.98
CA GLN A 99 12.46 -16.94 0.50
C GLN A 99 12.04 -17.87 1.65
N GLN A 100 12.81 -17.92 2.74
CA GLN A 100 12.47 -18.72 3.93
C GLN A 100 11.24 -18.16 4.65
N TYR A 101 11.03 -16.84 4.54
CA TYR A 101 9.94 -16.12 5.17
C TYR A 101 8.77 -15.85 4.23
N PHE A 102 8.78 -16.42 3.01
CA PHE A 102 7.79 -16.13 1.96
C PHE A 102 6.34 -16.24 2.45
N HIS A 103 6.01 -17.30 3.16
CA HIS A 103 4.65 -17.50 3.68
C HIS A 103 4.27 -16.44 4.71
N TYR A 104 5.17 -16.12 5.65
CA TYR A 104 4.95 -15.07 6.65
C TYR A 104 4.80 -13.70 5.99
N LEU A 105 5.60 -13.42 4.95
CA LEU A 105 5.51 -12.20 4.15
C LEU A 105 4.15 -12.11 3.46
N CYS A 106 3.67 -13.18 2.82
CA CYS A 106 2.36 -13.20 2.19
C CYS A 106 1.23 -12.99 3.21
N TRP A 107 1.29 -13.63 4.37
CA TRP A 107 0.31 -13.40 5.44
C TRP A 107 0.31 -11.94 5.92
N ALA A 108 1.48 -11.34 6.08
CA ALA A 108 1.59 -9.94 6.50
C ALA A 108 1.05 -8.98 5.43
N VAL A 109 1.42 -9.16 4.16
CA VAL A 109 0.92 -8.35 3.03
C VAL A 109 -0.59 -8.55 2.83
N GLY A 110 -1.07 -9.78 2.97
CA GLY A 110 -2.50 -10.11 2.94
C GLY A 110 -3.27 -9.42 4.05
N THR A 111 -2.73 -9.38 5.26
CA THR A 111 -3.32 -8.66 6.39
C THR A 111 -3.30 -7.15 6.16
N LEU A 112 -2.23 -6.61 5.58
CA LEU A 112 -2.09 -5.17 5.29
C LEU A 112 -3.10 -4.71 4.22
N THR A 113 -3.35 -5.54 3.19
CA THR A 113 -4.38 -5.29 2.18
C THR A 113 -5.79 -5.53 2.73
N PHE A 114 -5.99 -6.53 3.58
CA PHE A 114 -7.28 -6.82 4.21
C PHE A 114 -7.72 -5.74 5.19
N THR A 115 -6.81 -5.18 6.00
CA THR A 115 -7.13 -4.05 6.88
C THR A 115 -7.60 -2.82 6.10
N LEU A 116 -7.06 -2.61 4.90
CA LEU A 116 -7.54 -1.57 3.98
C LEU A 116 -8.95 -1.90 3.42
N PHE A 117 -9.20 -3.15 3.07
CA PHE A 117 -10.53 -3.59 2.67
C PHE A 117 -11.57 -3.30 3.77
N LEU A 118 -11.24 -3.57 5.04
CA LEU A 118 -12.11 -3.22 6.17
C LEU A 118 -12.33 -1.70 6.29
N GLN A 119 -11.30 -0.89 6.05
CA GLN A 119 -11.41 0.57 6.00
C GLN A 119 -12.41 1.07 4.94
N TYR A 120 -12.35 0.51 3.73
CA TYR A 120 -13.32 0.81 2.68
C TYR A 120 -14.72 0.26 3.01
N LEU A 121 -14.81 -0.89 3.69
CA LEU A 121 -16.08 -1.53 4.04
C LEU A 121 -16.84 -0.68 5.05
N VAL A 122 -16.16 -0.21 6.09
CA VAL A 122 -16.74 0.70 7.09
C VAL A 122 -17.22 1.99 6.43
N GLU A 123 -16.45 2.56 5.50
CA GLU A 123 -16.85 3.77 4.79
C GLU A 123 -18.05 3.55 3.86
N PHE A 124 -18.17 2.36 3.26
CA PHE A 124 -19.31 1.97 2.42
C PHE A 124 -20.65 1.91 3.17
N PHE A 125 -20.61 1.49 4.44
CA PHE A 125 -21.80 1.42 5.31
C PHE A 125 -22.12 2.74 6.00
N ARG A 126 -21.29 3.77 5.83
CA ARG A 126 -21.57 5.07 6.44
C ARG A 126 -22.75 5.74 5.75
N LYS A 127 -23.75 6.16 6.55
CA LYS A 127 -25.04 6.74 6.07
C LYS A 127 -24.92 8.02 5.24
N SER A 128 -23.74 8.66 5.18
CA SER A 128 -23.52 9.97 4.56
C SER A 128 -22.92 9.92 3.15
N THR A 129 -22.78 8.73 2.56
CA THR A 129 -22.07 8.55 1.29
C THR A 129 -23.03 8.75 0.12
N ASP A 130 -22.75 9.73 -0.74
CA ASP A 130 -23.54 10.01 -1.95
C ASP A 130 -23.49 8.82 -2.92
N ASN A 131 -24.50 8.65 -3.78
CA ASN A 131 -24.63 7.49 -4.68
C ASN A 131 -23.41 7.33 -5.62
N VAL A 132 -22.83 8.45 -6.06
CA VAL A 132 -21.63 8.46 -6.93
C VAL A 132 -20.37 8.05 -6.17
N GLU A 133 -20.21 8.52 -4.93
CA GLU A 133 -19.08 8.16 -4.07
C GLU A 133 -19.12 6.68 -3.69
N ARG A 134 -20.33 6.14 -3.52
CA ARG A 134 -20.58 4.73 -3.22
C ARG A 134 -20.14 3.80 -4.35
N GLU A 135 -20.31 4.18 -5.61
CA GLU A 135 -19.80 3.41 -6.75
C GLU A 135 -18.28 3.39 -6.79
N SER A 136 -17.60 4.53 -6.55
CA SER A 136 -16.13 4.52 -6.42
C SER A 136 -15.66 3.60 -5.29
N ILE A 137 -16.31 3.64 -4.12
CA ILE A 137 -15.96 2.78 -2.98
C ILE A 137 -16.13 1.31 -3.32
N LYS A 138 -17.19 0.92 -4.05
CA LYS A 138 -17.37 -0.47 -4.52
C LYS A 138 -16.22 -0.93 -5.39
N GLY A 139 -15.72 -0.08 -6.29
CA GLY A 139 -14.54 -0.37 -7.11
C GLY A 139 -13.31 -0.70 -6.25
N PHE A 140 -13.01 0.15 -5.26
CA PHE A 140 -11.90 -0.09 -4.34
C PHE A 140 -12.11 -1.29 -3.41
N LEU A 141 -13.35 -1.55 -2.98
CA LEU A 141 -13.69 -2.76 -2.23
C LEU A 141 -13.41 -4.03 -3.03
N TRP A 142 -13.78 -4.05 -4.30
CA TRP A 142 -13.51 -5.18 -5.18
C TRP A 142 -12.02 -5.40 -5.37
N ILE A 143 -11.25 -4.34 -5.62
CA ILE A 143 -9.79 -4.42 -5.85
C ILE A 143 -9.08 -4.88 -4.58
N THR A 144 -9.36 -4.27 -3.44
CA THR A 144 -8.72 -4.62 -2.16
C THR A 144 -9.16 -5.99 -1.67
N GLY A 145 -10.42 -6.37 -1.88
CA GLY A 145 -10.93 -7.70 -1.58
C GLY A 145 -10.27 -8.77 -2.44
N LEU A 146 -10.29 -8.62 -3.76
CA LEU A 146 -9.68 -9.56 -4.69
C LEU A 146 -8.15 -9.63 -4.51
N GLY A 147 -7.50 -8.49 -4.28
CA GLY A 147 -6.07 -8.41 -3.97
C GLY A 147 -5.72 -9.18 -2.70
N SER A 148 -6.45 -8.95 -1.60
CA SER A 148 -6.21 -9.67 -0.34
C SER A 148 -6.44 -11.18 -0.48
N LEU A 149 -7.48 -11.61 -1.20
CA LEU A 149 -7.72 -13.02 -1.50
C LEU A 149 -6.59 -13.63 -2.34
N GLY A 150 -6.10 -12.92 -3.36
CA GLY A 150 -4.98 -13.36 -4.20
C GLY A 150 -3.69 -13.52 -3.39
N VAL A 151 -3.40 -12.58 -2.48
CA VAL A 151 -2.23 -12.65 -1.60
C VAL A 151 -2.35 -13.79 -0.58
N TYR A 152 -3.54 -14.00 0.01
CA TYR A 152 -3.76 -15.14 0.90
C TYR A 152 -3.66 -16.48 0.16
N LEU A 153 -4.13 -16.55 -1.09
CA LEU A 153 -3.93 -17.72 -1.93
C LEU A 153 -2.44 -17.98 -2.17
N ALA A 154 -1.66 -16.94 -2.46
CA ALA A 154 -0.20 -17.04 -2.58
C ALA A 154 0.46 -17.58 -1.30
N ALA A 155 -0.05 -17.20 -0.11
CA ALA A 155 0.47 -17.68 1.17
C ALA A 155 0.29 -19.20 1.38
N LEU A 156 -0.75 -19.79 0.80
CA LEU A 156 -1.06 -21.22 0.90
C LEU A 156 -0.33 -22.08 -0.14
N LEU A 157 0.19 -21.45 -1.19
CA LEU A 157 0.87 -22.14 -2.27
C LEU A 157 2.37 -22.27 -2.00
N PRO A 158 3.02 -23.32 -2.53
CA PRO A 158 4.47 -23.41 -2.51
C PRO A 158 5.12 -22.21 -3.21
N ILE A 159 6.31 -21.80 -2.75
CA ILE A 159 7.01 -20.60 -3.22
C ILE A 159 7.13 -20.48 -4.75
N TYR A 160 7.34 -21.59 -5.46
CA TYR A 160 7.52 -21.59 -6.91
C TYR A 160 6.28 -21.12 -7.69
N VAL A 161 5.07 -21.37 -7.18
CA VAL A 161 3.82 -20.79 -7.73
C VAL A 161 3.43 -19.53 -7.00
N GLY A 162 3.61 -19.53 -5.67
CA GLY A 162 3.15 -18.46 -4.78
C GLY A 162 3.74 -17.10 -5.16
N VAL A 163 5.01 -17.02 -5.54
CA VAL A 163 5.65 -15.76 -5.95
C VAL A 163 4.96 -15.15 -7.17
N SER A 164 4.63 -15.95 -8.19
CA SER A 164 3.92 -15.46 -9.37
C SER A 164 2.50 -14.97 -9.04
N VAL A 165 1.80 -15.68 -8.15
CA VAL A 165 0.46 -15.29 -7.69
C VAL A 165 0.51 -14.01 -6.86
N LEU A 166 1.49 -13.88 -5.97
CA LEU A 166 1.72 -12.66 -5.18
C LEU A 166 1.96 -11.46 -6.10
N PHE A 167 2.87 -11.61 -7.06
CA PHE A 167 3.20 -10.56 -8.02
C PHE A 167 2.00 -10.17 -8.89
N ALA A 168 1.23 -11.15 -9.39
CA ALA A 168 0.01 -10.88 -10.14
C ALA A 168 -1.04 -10.13 -9.31
N SER A 169 -1.18 -10.49 -8.03
CA SER A 169 -2.11 -9.84 -7.10
C SER A 169 -1.71 -8.39 -6.84
N ILE A 170 -0.41 -8.12 -6.65
CA ILE A 170 0.13 -6.77 -6.43
C ILE A 170 0.03 -5.91 -7.68
N LEU A 171 0.32 -6.46 -8.87
CA LEU A 171 0.15 -5.72 -10.11
C LEU A 171 -1.31 -5.32 -10.36
N LEU A 172 -2.25 -6.22 -10.02
CA LEU A 172 -3.67 -5.93 -10.10
C LEU A 172 -4.06 -4.76 -9.19
N THR A 173 -3.59 -4.77 -7.93
CA THR A 173 -3.86 -3.69 -6.97
C THR A 173 -3.13 -2.39 -7.32
N PHE A 174 -2.00 -2.46 -8.00
CA PHE A 174 -1.21 -1.30 -8.39
C PHE A 174 -1.80 -0.57 -9.61
N ILE A 175 -2.19 -1.30 -10.66
CA ILE A 175 -2.61 -0.72 -11.94
C ILE A 175 -4.04 -0.16 -11.88
N ILE A 176 -4.96 -0.87 -11.22
CA ILE A 176 -6.38 -0.51 -11.29
C ILE A 176 -6.68 0.86 -10.65
N PRO A 177 -6.12 1.25 -9.49
CA PRO A 177 -6.31 2.59 -8.94
C PRO A 177 -5.92 3.70 -9.92
N ILE A 178 -4.84 3.52 -10.68
CA ILE A 178 -4.36 4.48 -11.69
C ILE A 178 -5.38 4.61 -12.83
N ILE A 179 -5.96 3.50 -13.27
CA ILE A 179 -7.00 3.48 -14.31
C ILE A 179 -8.31 4.12 -13.79
N LEU A 180 -8.70 3.85 -12.55
CA LEU A 180 -9.89 4.46 -11.94
C LEU A 180 -9.72 5.96 -11.74
N LEU A 181 -8.55 6.39 -11.27
CA LEU A 181 -8.15 7.79 -11.13
C LEU A 181 -8.23 8.56 -12.45
N SER A 182 -7.82 7.93 -13.55
CA SER A 182 -7.80 8.56 -14.88
C SER A 182 -9.17 8.62 -15.57
N LYS A 183 -10.11 7.74 -15.21
CA LYS A 183 -11.45 7.67 -15.83
C LYS A 183 -12.51 8.54 -15.14
N ASP A 184 -12.44 8.72 -13.83
CA ASP A 184 -13.46 9.48 -13.11
C ASP A 184 -13.14 11.00 -13.10
N LYS A 185 -13.89 11.78 -13.87
CA LYS A 185 -13.85 13.27 -13.80
C LYS A 185 -14.31 13.82 -12.44
N HIS A 186 -14.98 13.00 -11.64
CA HIS A 186 -15.41 13.32 -10.27
C HIS A 186 -14.43 12.81 -9.20
N TYR A 187 -13.31 12.21 -9.59
CA TYR A 187 -12.27 11.76 -8.67
C TYR A 187 -11.46 12.96 -8.17
N GLN A 188 -11.96 13.64 -7.15
CA GLN A 188 -11.25 14.74 -6.53
C GLN A 188 -10.23 14.21 -5.51
N VAL A 189 -9.04 13.80 -5.98
CA VAL A 189 -7.86 13.72 -5.11
C VAL A 189 -7.60 15.14 -4.60
N ASN A 190 -7.43 15.31 -3.29
CA ASN A 190 -6.89 16.55 -2.74
C ASN A 190 -5.40 16.68 -3.14
N LEU A 191 -5.15 17.16 -4.36
CA LEU A 191 -3.79 17.28 -4.92
C LEU A 191 -2.82 18.03 -3.99
N PRO A 192 -3.22 19.15 -3.33
CA PRO A 192 -2.38 19.79 -2.32
C PRO A 192 -1.92 18.84 -1.20
N HIS A 193 -2.82 18.00 -0.68
CA HIS A 193 -2.50 17.03 0.39
C HIS A 193 -1.59 15.91 -0.11
N LEU A 194 -1.80 15.42 -1.33
CA LEU A 194 -0.93 14.42 -1.94
C LEU A 194 0.49 14.97 -2.19
N ILE A 195 0.58 16.21 -2.70
CA ILE A 195 1.86 16.90 -2.94
C ILE A 195 2.59 17.13 -1.62
N GLU A 196 1.89 17.48 -0.54
CA GLU A 196 2.48 17.64 0.79
C GLU A 196 3.14 16.34 1.25
N ARG A 197 2.47 15.19 1.11
CA ARG A 197 3.03 13.88 1.49
C ARG A 197 4.19 13.43 0.61
N ILE A 198 4.11 13.62 -0.70
CA ILE A 198 5.22 13.31 -1.62
C ILE A 198 6.43 14.22 -1.32
N SER A 199 6.21 15.51 -1.07
CA SER A 199 7.29 16.44 -0.74
C SER A 199 7.95 16.08 0.60
N LEU A 200 7.16 15.66 1.59
CA LEU A 200 7.67 15.19 2.87
C LEU A 200 8.47 13.89 2.73
N LEU A 201 8.03 12.95 1.90
CA LEU A 201 8.82 11.76 1.58
C LEU A 201 10.19 12.15 1.01
N VAL A 202 10.23 13.05 0.02
CA VAL A 202 11.47 13.53 -0.61
C VAL A 202 12.42 14.22 0.38
N ILE A 203 11.91 14.90 1.41
CA ILE A 203 12.75 15.55 2.43
C ILE A 203 13.35 14.52 3.41
N ILE A 204 12.68 13.39 3.63
CA ILE A 204 13.06 12.39 4.63
C ILE A 204 13.97 11.29 4.03
N THR A 205 13.80 10.95 2.75
CA THR A 205 14.72 10.08 1.98
C THR A 205 15.99 10.80 1.55
#